data_AF-A0A2D4IYR3-F1
#
_entry.id   AF-A0A2D4IYR3-F1
#
_cell.length_a   1.000
_cell.length_b   1.000
_cell.length_c   1.000
_cell.angle_alpha   90.00
_cell.angle_beta   90.00
_cell.angle_gamma   90.00
#
_symmetry.space_group_name_H-M   'P 1'
#
loop_
_entity.id
_entity.type
_entity.pdbx_description
1 polymer ?
#
loop_
_entity_poly.entity_id
_entity_poly.type
_entity_poly.pdbx_seq_one_letter_code
_entity_poly.pdbx_strand_id
1 'polypeptide(L)'
;MPATRKLSQREQRDCEVIRRLIKSYFLIVRKSIQDSVPKTVMHFLVNYVKDHLQSELVGQLYKPQLLDTLLTESEDMAQQRNEAANMLKALQKASQTISEIRETQLW
;
A
#
# COMPACT_ATOMS: atom_id res chain seq x y z
N MET A 1 -52.89 -27.52 -16.87
CA MET A 1 -52.28 -27.07 -15.61
C MET A 1 -52.39 -28.21 -14.60
N PRO A 2 -51.29 -28.81 -14.13
CA PRO A 2 -51.41 -29.91 -13.19
C PRO A 2 -51.98 -29.38 -11.87
N ALA A 3 -52.99 -30.06 -11.35
CA ALA A 3 -53.68 -29.70 -10.13
C ALA A 3 -52.67 -29.51 -8.99
N THR A 4 -52.71 -28.35 -8.34
CA THR A 4 -51.95 -28.08 -7.11
C THR A 4 -52.47 -29.02 -6.04
N ARG A 5 -51.83 -30.20 -5.90
CA ARG A 5 -52.11 -31.13 -4.80
C ARG A 5 -51.92 -30.36 -3.50
N LYS A 6 -53.02 -30.14 -2.77
CA LYS A 6 -52.96 -29.58 -1.42
C LYS A 6 -52.20 -30.57 -0.56
N LEU A 7 -51.08 -30.14 -0.02
CA LEU A 7 -50.28 -30.93 0.91
C LEU A 7 -51.14 -31.30 2.11
N SER A 8 -51.06 -32.55 2.56
CA SER A 8 -51.61 -32.96 3.84
C SER A 8 -50.94 -32.19 4.97
N GLN A 9 -51.62 -32.04 6.11
CA GLN A 9 -51.04 -31.36 7.28
C GLN A 9 -49.70 -31.97 7.72
N ARG A 10 -49.51 -33.28 7.50
CA ARG A 10 -48.24 -33.96 7.78
C ARG A 10 -47.15 -33.50 6.82
N GLU A 11 -47.41 -33.55 5.51
CA GLU A 11 -46.46 -33.08 4.49
C GLU A 11 -46.11 -31.60 4.68
N GLN A 12 -47.06 -30.75 5.11
CA GLN A 12 -46.81 -29.34 5.42
C GLN A 12 -45.85 -29.16 6.61
N ARG A 13 -46.04 -29.93 7.69
CA ARG A 13 -45.13 -29.92 8.85
C ARG A 13 -43.73 -30.44 8.47
N ASP A 14 -43.65 -31.51 7.70
CA ASP A 14 -42.38 -32.07 7.24
C ASP A 14 -41.63 -31.06 6.35
N CYS A 15 -42.33 -30.36 5.45
CA CYS A 15 -41.74 -29.27 4.67
C CYS A 15 -41.23 -28.10 5.53
N GLU A 16 -41.93 -27.75 6.61
CA GLU A 16 -41.47 -26.71 7.54
C GLU A 16 -40.20 -27.13 8.29
N VAL A 17 -40.12 -28.40 8.71
CA VAL A 17 -38.91 -28.96 9.35
C VAL A 17 -37.74 -28.92 8.37
N ILE A 18 -37.92 -29.39 7.13
CA ILE A 18 -36.87 -29.35 6.10
C ILE A 18 -36.42 -27.90 5.86
N ARG A 19 -37.35 -26.94 5.78
CA ARG A 19 -37.02 -25.52 5.61
C ARG A 19 -36.19 -24.97 6.78
N ARG A 20 -36.49 -25.37 8.01
CA ARG A 20 -35.70 -24.98 9.20
C ARG A 20 -34.30 -25.58 9.16
N LEU A 21 -34.18 -26.85 8.77
CA LEU A 21 -32.87 -27.53 8.64
C LEU A 21 -32.00 -26.87 7.57
N ILE A 22 -32.55 -26.57 6.39
CA ILE A 22 -31.83 -25.87 5.32
C ILE A 22 -31.34 -24.50 5.79
N LYS A 23 -32.21 -23.72 6.45
CA LYS A 23 -31.84 -22.41 7.01
C LYS A 23 -30.71 -22.53 8.03
N SER A 24 -30.80 -23.50 8.93
CA SER A 24 -29.77 -23.73 9.95
C SER A 24 -28.42 -24.07 9.31
N TYR A 25 -28.40 -25.02 8.38
CA TYR A 25 -27.18 -25.41 7.67
C TYR A 25 -26.59 -24.24 6.86
N PHE A 26 -27.44 -23.49 6.14
CA PHE A 26 -27.02 -22.32 5.39
C PHE A 26 -26.33 -21.28 6.28
N LEU A 27 -26.86 -21.02 7.48
CA LEU A 27 -26.24 -20.06 8.41
C LEU A 27 -24.86 -20.53 8.89
N ILE A 28 -24.69 -21.83 9.12
CA ILE A 28 -23.38 -22.42 9.50
C ILE A 28 -22.37 -22.23 8.35
N VAL A 29 -22.76 -22.60 7.13
CA VAL A 29 -21.90 -22.43 5.94
C VAL A 29 -21.58 -20.97 5.70
N ARG A 30 -22.56 -20.06 5.81
CA ARG A 30 -22.34 -18.62 5.66
C ARG A 30 -21.33 -18.09 6.68
N LYS A 31 -21.43 -18.52 7.94
CA LYS A 31 -20.46 -18.15 8.99
C LYS A 31 -19.05 -18.68 8.67
N SER A 32 -18.96 -19.90 8.15
CA SER A 32 -17.68 -20.49 7.73
C SER A 32 -17.05 -19.70 6.57
N ILE A 33 -17.85 -19.31 5.57
CA ILE A 33 -17.36 -18.50 4.43
C ILE A 33 -16.91 -17.11 4.89
N GLN A 34 -17.67 -16.48 5.79
CA GLN A 34 -17.32 -15.17 6.35
C GLN A 34 -15.95 -15.18 7.05
N ASP A 35 -15.53 -16.30 7.62
CA ASP A 35 -14.24 -16.46 8.28
C ASP A 35 -13.15 -16.95 7.31
N SER A 36 -13.47 -17.88 6.41
CA SER A 36 -12.48 -18.46 5.49
C SER A 36 -12.01 -17.46 4.45
N VAL A 37 -12.89 -16.65 3.87
CA VAL A 37 -12.54 -15.73 2.78
C VAL A 37 -11.50 -14.69 3.22
N PRO A 38 -11.68 -13.95 4.35
CA PRO A 38 -10.66 -13.02 4.82
C PRO A 38 -9.33 -13.72 5.14
N LYS A 39 -9.35 -14.94 5.70
CA LYS A 39 -8.14 -15.71 5.97
C LYS A 39 -7.41 -16.12 4.70
N THR A 40 -8.15 -16.53 3.67
CA THR A 40 -7.59 -16.84 2.35
C THR A 40 -6.94 -15.60 1.73
N VAL A 41 -7.61 -14.45 1.73
CA VAL A 41 -7.03 -13.19 1.22
C VAL A 41 -5.79 -12.80 2.02
N MET A 42 -5.85 -12.89 3.35
CA MET A 42 -4.70 -12.58 4.20
C MET A 42 -3.50 -13.48 3.88
N HIS A 43 -3.73 -14.79 3.75
CA HIS A 43 -2.68 -15.77 3.52
C HIS A 43 -2.07 -15.65 2.12
N PHE A 44 -2.91 -15.63 1.07
CA PHE A 44 -2.43 -15.70 -0.31
C PHE A 44 -2.02 -14.37 -0.90
N LEU A 45 -2.59 -13.25 -0.44
CA LEU A 45 -2.30 -11.93 -1.00
C LEU A 45 -1.49 -11.09 -0.03
N VAL A 46 -2.04 -10.80 1.15
CA VAL A 46 -1.45 -9.80 2.05
C VAL A 46 -0.09 -10.27 2.58
N ASN A 47 -0.04 -11.48 3.14
CA ASN A 47 1.21 -12.04 3.66
C ASN A 47 2.21 -12.32 2.53
N TYR A 48 1.73 -12.85 1.40
CA TYR A 48 2.59 -13.07 0.24
C TYR A 48 3.29 -11.79 -0.21
N VAL A 49 2.53 -10.72 -0.46
CA VAL A 49 3.09 -9.42 -0.86
C VAL A 49 4.00 -8.89 0.23
N LYS A 50 3.61 -8.92 1.50
CA LYS A 50 4.45 -8.43 2.60
C LYS A 50 5.83 -9.10 2.62
N ASP A 51 5.89 -10.41 2.44
CA ASP A 51 7.13 -11.17 2.54
C ASP A 51 8.00 -11.05 1.28
N HIS A 52 7.38 -10.90 0.10
CA HIS A 52 8.11 -10.88 -1.18
C HIS A 52 8.39 -9.47 -1.71
N LEU A 53 7.67 -8.44 -1.24
CA LEU A 53 7.76 -7.09 -1.77
C LEU A 53 9.19 -6.54 -1.74
N GLN A 54 9.92 -6.77 -0.64
CA GLN A 54 11.29 -6.27 -0.51
C GLN A 54 12.23 -6.91 -1.55
N SER A 55 12.19 -8.24 -1.66
CA SER A 55 13.00 -8.99 -2.62
C SER A 55 12.66 -8.61 -4.07
N GLU A 56 11.38 -8.48 -4.39
CA GLU A 56 10.92 -8.06 -5.72
C GLU A 56 11.33 -6.62 -6.04
N LEU A 57 11.18 -5.68 -5.10
CA LEU A 57 11.59 -4.29 -5.31
C LEU A 57 13.10 -4.18 -5.56
N VAL A 58 13.92 -4.94 -4.81
CA VAL A 58 15.37 -4.99 -5.09
C VAL A 58 15.60 -5.61 -6.47
N GLY A 59 15.00 -6.75 -6.78
CA GLY A 59 15.17 -7.41 -8.08
C GLY A 59 14.76 -6.54 -9.28
N GLN A 60 13.72 -5.71 -9.13
CA GLN A 60 13.21 -4.87 -10.21
C GLN A 60 13.91 -3.51 -10.31
N LEU A 61 14.22 -2.86 -9.18
CA LEU A 61 14.75 -1.50 -9.15
C LEU A 61 16.29 -1.43 -9.13
N TYR A 62 16.98 -2.42 -8.56
CA TYR A 62 18.45 -2.49 -8.55
C TYR A 62 19.01 -3.04 -9.87
N LYS A 63 18.56 -2.50 -11.00
CA LYS A 63 19.12 -2.82 -12.33
C LYS A 63 20.02 -1.67 -12.77
N PRO A 64 21.31 -1.90 -13.07
CA PRO A 64 22.25 -0.83 -13.43
C PRO A 64 21.74 0.10 -14.52
N GLN A 65 21.02 -0.45 -15.50
CA GLN A 65 20.44 0.29 -16.63
C GLN A 65 19.31 1.26 -16.23
N LEU A 66 18.63 0.99 -15.11
CA LEU A 66 17.53 1.81 -14.60
C LEU A 66 17.99 2.82 -13.56
N LEU A 67 19.13 2.58 -12.89
CA LEU A 67 19.59 3.42 -11.79
C LEU A 67 19.82 4.87 -12.22
N ASP A 68 20.46 5.11 -13.35
CA ASP A 68 20.75 6.47 -13.82
C ASP A 68 19.46 7.27 -14.04
N THR A 69 18.42 6.64 -14.60
CA THR A 69 17.12 7.29 -14.84
C THR A 69 16.29 7.40 -13.56
N LEU A 70 16.20 6.34 -12.75
CA LEU A 70 15.39 6.32 -11.53
C LEU A 70 15.94 7.22 -10.42
N LEU A 71 17.26 7.39 -10.37
CA LEU A 71 17.96 8.25 -9.41
C LEU A 71 18.23 9.65 -9.96
N THR A 72 17.65 10.00 -11.12
CA THR A 72 17.70 11.37 -11.64
C THR A 72 16.93 12.29 -10.70
N GLU A 73 17.60 13.32 -10.19
CA GLU A 73 17.00 14.38 -9.37
C GLU A 73 16.01 15.21 -10.20
N SER A 74 14.95 15.71 -9.58
CA SER A 74 14.04 16.64 -10.26
C SER A 74 14.71 17.98 -10.55
N GLU A 75 14.34 18.60 -11.67
CA GLU A 75 14.92 19.89 -12.10
C GLU A 75 14.72 20.99 -11.05
N ASP A 76 13.54 21.07 -10.43
CA ASP A 76 13.23 22.04 -9.37
C ASP A 76 14.17 21.89 -8.16
N MET A 77 14.45 20.66 -7.74
CA MET A 77 15.35 20.39 -6.62
C MET A 77 16.80 20.71 -6.98
N ALA A 78 17.21 20.38 -8.20
CA ALA A 78 18.53 20.70 -8.72
C ALA A 78 18.75 22.22 -8.79
N GLN A 79 17.73 22.98 -9.22
CA GLN A 79 17.75 24.44 -9.24
C GLN A 79 17.86 25.01 -7.82
N GLN A 80 17.00 24.56 -6.91
CA GLN A 80 17.00 25.04 -5.53
C GLN A 80 18.35 24.75 -4.83
N ARG A 81 18.94 23.57 -5.07
CA ARG A 81 20.29 23.24 -4.58
C ARG A 81 21.34 24.19 -5.14
N ASN A 82 21.27 24.50 -6.44
CA ASN A 82 22.24 25.39 -7.08
C ASN A 82 22.14 26.83 -6.55
N GLU A 83 20.92 27.34 -6.35
CA GLU A 83 20.67 28.64 -5.75
C GLU A 83 21.22 28.74 -4.32
N ALA A 84 20.94 27.73 -3.48
CA ALA A 84 21.47 27.66 -2.13
C ALA A 84 23.01 27.59 -2.12
N ALA A 85 23.62 26.81 -3.01
CA ALA A 85 25.07 26.72 -3.15
C ALA A 85 25.69 28.05 -3.59
N ASN A 86 25.03 28.79 -4.48
CA ASN A 86 25.48 30.11 -4.92
C ASN A 86 25.39 31.14 -3.79
N MET A 87 24.30 31.13 -3.02
CA MET A 87 24.15 31.97 -1.84
C MET A 87 25.22 31.67 -0.79
N LEU A 88 25.51 30.39 -0.53
CA LEU A 88 26.57 29.99 0.38
C LEU A 88 27.94 30.53 -0.04
N LYS A 89 28.29 30.40 -1.33
CA LYS A 89 29.54 30.95 -1.88
C LYS A 89 29.61 32.46 -1.71
N ALA A 90 28.50 33.18 -1.90
CA ALA A 90 28.45 34.62 -1.72
C ALA A 90 28.70 35.01 -0.24
N LEU A 91 28.09 34.30 0.70
CA LEU A 91 28.28 34.52 2.13
C LEU A 91 29.71 34.21 2.58
N GLN A 92 30.33 33.15 2.05
CA GLN A 92 31.73 32.82 2.32
C GLN A 92 32.68 33.93 1.85
N LYS A 93 32.46 34.47 0.64
CA LYS A 93 33.22 35.61 0.15
C LYS A 93 33.04 36.85 1.02
N ALA A 94 31.80 37.16 1.41
CA ALA A 94 31.53 38.28 2.30
C ALA A 94 32.26 38.14 3.65
N SER A 95 32.28 36.93 4.22
CA SER A 95 33.04 36.65 5.43
C SER A 95 34.55 36.88 5.25
N GLN A 96 35.11 36.48 4.11
CA GLN A 96 36.53 36.70 3.82
C GLN A 96 36.85 38.20 3.73
N THR A 97 36.02 38.97 3.02
CA THR A 97 36.18 40.43 2.92
C THR A 97 36.07 41.10 4.29
N ILE A 98 35.17 40.64 5.17
CA ILE A 98 35.09 41.17 6.56
C ILE A 98 36.39 40.90 7.32
N SER A 99 36.99 39.72 7.18
CA SER A 99 38.29 39.40 7.79
C SER A 99 39.40 40.31 7.29
N GLU A 100 39.47 40.57 5.98
CA GLU A 100 40.46 41.48 5.36
C GLU A 100 40.33 42.93 5.86
N ILE A 101 39.08 43.41 6.05
CA ILE A 101 38.83 44.75 6.63
C ILE A 101 39.31 44.80 8.09
N ARG A 102 39.09 43.73 8.86
CA ARG A 102 39.55 43.67 10.25
C ARG A 102 41.07 43.73 10.35
N GLU A 103 41.78 43.06 9.45
CA GLU A 103 43.25 43.09 9.39
C GLU A 103 43.79 44.47 8.99
N THR A 104 43.12 45.18 8.08
CA THR A 104 43.52 46.55 7.69
C THR A 104 43.24 47.60 8.75
N GLN A 105 42.26 47.39 9.64
CA GLN A 105 41.99 48.27 10.80
C GLN A 105 42.99 48.04 11.96
N LEU A 106 43.80 46.98 11.93
CA LEU A 106 44.83 46.67 12.93
C LEU A 106 46.20 47.30 12.61
N TRP A 107 46.34 47.97 11.46
CA TRP A 107 47.50 48.76 11.06
C TRP A 107 47.25 50.25 11.24
#